data_AF-A0A222X9C3-F1
#
_entry.id   AF-A0A222X9C3-F1
#
_cell.length_a   1.000
_cell.length_b   1.000
_cell.length_c   1.000
_cell.angle_alpha   90.00
_cell.angle_beta   90.00
_cell.angle_gamma   90.00
#
_symmetry.space_group_name_H-M   'P 1'
#
loop_
_entity.id
_entity.type
_entity.pdbx_description
1 polymer ?
#
loop_
_entity_poly.entity_id
_entity_poly.type
_entity_poly.pdbx_seq_one_letter_code
_entity_poly.pdbx_strand_id
1 'polypeptide(L)'
;MARRRGDAARARAAAAPEPLGSISQPRGALPPGTQECLGCGETRLTRIRMALPDTRQATFVSCPSCEVTNWFALEGDGTPLSRDEVTGGA
;
A
#
# COMPACT_ATOMS: atom_id res chain seq x y z
N MET A 1 -27.84 -1.72 -27.02
CA MET A 1 -27.88 -1.09 -25.69
C MET A 1 -26.63 -1.50 -24.89
N ALA A 2 -25.54 -0.73 -24.94
CA ALA A 2 -24.24 -1.13 -24.36
C ALA A 2 -23.68 -0.11 -23.34
N ARG A 3 -24.50 0.78 -22.79
CA ARG A 3 -24.04 1.87 -21.90
C ARG A 3 -24.00 1.51 -20.40
N ARG A 4 -24.58 0.38 -19.99
CA ARG A 4 -24.78 0.07 -18.55
C ARG A 4 -23.57 -0.53 -17.82
N ARG A 5 -22.59 -1.10 -18.53
CA ARG A 5 -21.49 -1.84 -17.88
C ARG A 5 -20.36 -0.93 -17.39
N GLY A 6 -20.08 0.16 -18.12
CA GLY A 6 -19.05 1.15 -17.74
C GLY A 6 -19.45 1.96 -16.50
N ASP A 7 -20.72 2.36 -16.41
CA ASP A 7 -21.22 3.14 -15.26
C ASP A 7 -21.19 2.33 -13.96
N ALA A 8 -21.53 1.03 -14.01
CA ALA A 8 -21.47 0.15 -12.84
C ALA A 8 -20.04 -0.06 -12.32
N ALA A 9 -19.05 -0.19 -13.21
CA ALA A 9 -17.65 -0.30 -12.84
C ALA A 9 -17.11 1.02 -12.24
N ARG A 10 -17.49 2.16 -12.82
CA ARG A 10 -17.11 3.49 -12.32
C ARG A 10 -17.76 3.80 -10.97
N ALA A 11 -19.02 3.40 -10.77
CA ALA A 11 -19.72 3.54 -9.49
C ALA A 11 -19.06 2.70 -8.37
N ARG A 12 -18.57 1.50 -8.68
CA ARG A 12 -17.82 0.65 -7.73
C ARG A 12 -16.48 1.27 -7.32
N ALA A 13 -15.77 1.91 -8.27
CA ALA A 13 -14.51 2.59 -8.00
C ALA A 13 -14.68 3.90 -7.21
N ALA A 14 -15.84 4.56 -7.34
CA ALA A 14 -16.15 5.81 -6.65
C ALA A 14 -16.78 5.61 -5.25
N ALA A 15 -17.19 4.40 -4.90
CA ALA A 15 -17.73 4.11 -3.58
C ALA A 15 -16.60 4.21 -2.54
N ALA A 16 -16.68 5.23 -1.67
CA ALA A 16 -15.84 5.30 -0.49
C ALA A 16 -16.02 4.00 0.32
N PRO A 17 -14.93 3.38 0.82
CA PRO A 17 -15.05 2.15 1.58
C PRO A 17 -15.93 2.39 2.80
N GLU A 18 -17.08 1.70 2.87
CA GLU A 18 -17.96 1.72 4.02
C GLU A 18 -17.16 1.32 5.27
N PRO A 19 -17.27 2.07 6.38
CA PRO A 19 -16.55 1.75 7.60
C PRO A 19 -16.99 0.37 8.10
N LEU A 20 -16.02 -0.55 8.27
CA LEU A 20 -16.24 -1.93 8.71
C LEU A 20 -16.56 -2.05 10.21
N GLY A 21 -17.37 -1.14 10.76
CA GLY A 21 -17.64 -1.03 12.20
C GLY A 21 -16.41 -0.57 13.00
N SER A 22 -16.02 -1.32 14.03
CA SER A 22 -14.89 -1.01 14.94
C SER A 22 -13.50 -1.25 14.32
N ILE A 23 -13.41 -1.79 13.10
CA ILE A 23 -12.15 -1.98 12.39
C ILE A 23 -11.77 -0.66 11.72
N SER A 24 -10.75 0.01 12.29
CA SER A 24 -10.14 1.18 11.68
C SER A 24 -9.13 0.74 10.63
N GLN A 25 -9.38 1.08 9.37
CA GLN A 25 -8.36 0.97 8.33
C GLN A 25 -7.39 2.15 8.46
N PRO A 26 -6.08 1.95 8.21
CA PRO A 26 -5.15 3.06 8.11
C PRO A 26 -5.61 4.00 6.99
N ARG A 27 -6.11 5.18 7.35
CA ARG A 27 -6.58 6.21 6.40
C ARG A 27 -5.40 7.07 5.96
N GLY A 28 -5.44 7.58 4.74
CA GLY A 28 -4.43 8.51 4.20
C GLY A 28 -3.78 8.01 2.91
N ALA A 29 -3.01 8.88 2.25
CA ALA A 29 -2.34 8.58 1.00
C ALA A 29 -1.38 7.40 1.13
N LEU A 30 -1.28 6.58 0.08
CA LEU A 30 -0.21 5.58 0.01
C LEU A 30 1.14 6.29 -0.19
N PRO A 31 2.24 5.77 0.38
CA PRO A 31 3.55 6.33 0.10
C PRO A 31 3.85 6.24 -1.41
N PRO A 32 4.60 7.20 -1.97
CA PRO A 32 5.16 7.08 -3.31
C PRO A 32 5.94 5.77 -3.49
N GLY A 33 6.04 5.26 -4.70
CA GLY A 33 6.77 4.02 -5.00
C GLY A 33 6.04 2.74 -4.62
N THR A 34 4.85 2.83 -4.02
CA THR A 34 4.05 1.66 -3.62
C THR A 34 2.95 1.29 -4.61
N GLN A 35 2.82 2.00 -5.73
CA GLN A 35 1.76 1.79 -6.73
C GLN A 35 1.92 0.44 -7.46
N GLU A 36 3.17 0.06 -7.73
CA GLU A 36 3.54 -1.12 -8.52
C GLU A 36 4.68 -1.89 -7.83
N CYS A 37 4.75 -3.20 -8.07
CA CYS A 37 5.87 -4.00 -7.59
C CYS A 37 7.16 -3.59 -8.30
N LEU A 38 8.20 -3.26 -7.51
CA LEU A 38 9.53 -2.96 -8.06
C LEU A 38 10.19 -4.14 -8.80
N GLY A 39 9.73 -5.38 -8.55
CA GLY A 39 10.23 -6.59 -9.20
C GLY A 39 9.54 -6.92 -10.52
N CYS A 40 8.19 -6.94 -10.55
CA CYS A 40 7.42 -7.42 -11.71
C CYS A 40 6.35 -6.46 -12.23
N GLY A 41 6.18 -5.28 -11.63
CA GLY A 41 5.17 -4.28 -12.06
C GLY A 41 3.72 -4.59 -11.66
N GLU A 42 3.45 -5.66 -10.91
CA GLU A 42 2.09 -5.96 -10.41
C GLU A 42 1.55 -4.79 -9.56
N THR A 43 0.28 -4.44 -9.75
CA THR A 43 -0.40 -3.33 -9.05
C THR A 43 -1.23 -3.83 -7.85
N ARG A 44 -1.64 -5.09 -7.88
CA ARG A 44 -2.37 -5.76 -6.80
C ARG A 44 -1.42 -6.21 -5.70
N LEU A 45 -1.03 -5.25 -4.85
CA LEU A 45 -0.10 -5.48 -3.73
C LEU A 45 -0.81 -5.50 -2.38
N THR A 46 -0.28 -6.29 -1.46
CA THR A 46 -0.61 -6.20 -0.04
C THR A 46 0.20 -5.06 0.57
N ARG A 47 -0.47 -4.14 1.28
CA ARG A 47 0.16 -2.99 1.93
C ARG A 47 -0.29 -2.91 3.38
N ILE A 48 0.66 -2.88 4.31
CA ILE A 48 0.39 -2.86 5.76
C ILE A 48 1.21 -1.73 6.39
N ARG A 49 0.53 -0.80 7.08
CA ARG A 49 1.21 0.25 7.83
C ARG A 49 1.56 -0.22 9.24
N MET A 50 2.79 0.06 9.68
CA MET A 50 3.32 -0.32 10.98
C MET A 50 4.29 0.75 11.50
N ALA A 51 4.41 0.87 12.82
CA ALA A 51 5.49 1.62 13.44
C ALA A 51 6.77 0.78 13.45
N LEU A 52 7.89 1.40 13.06
CA LEU A 52 9.24 0.84 13.19
C LEU A 52 9.76 0.97 14.63
N PRO A 53 10.85 0.28 15.00
CA PRO A 53 11.43 0.36 16.34
C PRO A 53 11.80 1.78 16.79
N ASP A 54 12.13 2.66 15.84
CA ASP A 54 12.45 4.07 16.06
C ASP A 54 11.21 4.99 16.05
N THR A 55 10.02 4.42 16.13
CA THR A 55 8.69 5.09 16.12
C THR A 55 8.24 5.66 14.77
N ARG A 56 9.08 5.64 13.72
CA ARG A 56 8.67 6.09 12.39
C ARG A 56 7.56 5.18 11.83
N GLN A 57 6.61 5.76 11.11
CA GLN A 57 5.60 4.97 10.39
C GLN A 57 6.16 4.51 9.05
N ALA A 58 6.00 3.22 8.75
CA ALA A 58 6.38 2.62 7.49
C ALA A 58 5.25 1.78 6.90
N THR A 59 5.29 1.59 5.59
CA THR A 59 4.41 0.69 4.85
C THR A 59 5.21 -0.50 4.36
N PHE A 60 4.86 -1.69 4.84
CA PHE A 60 5.30 -2.95 4.27
C PHE A 60 4.49 -3.24 3.00
N VAL A 61 5.18 -3.62 1.93
CA VAL A 61 4.59 -3.99 0.65
C VAL A 61 5.03 -5.40 0.30
N SER A 62 4.07 -6.28 0.00
CA SER A 62 4.35 -7.61 -0.57
C SER A 62 3.61 -7.84 -1.88
N CYS A 63 4.33 -8.38 -2.86
CA CYS A 63 3.78 -8.76 -4.14
C CYS A 63 3.30 -10.22 -4.12
N PRO A 64 2.03 -10.52 -4.42
CA PRO A 64 1.56 -11.90 -4.48
C PRO A 64 1.99 -12.64 -5.76
N SER A 65 2.57 -11.93 -6.75
CA SER A 65 2.98 -12.54 -8.04
C SER A 65 4.43 -13.00 -8.04
N CYS A 66 5.37 -12.15 -7.60
CA CYS A 66 6.81 -12.46 -7.59
C CYS A 66 7.42 -12.56 -6.19
N GLU A 67 6.59 -12.44 -5.14
CA GLU A 67 6.97 -12.58 -3.73
C GLU A 67 7.99 -11.57 -3.20
N VAL A 68 8.39 -10.59 -4.03
CA VAL A 68 9.25 -9.48 -3.59
C VAL A 68 8.55 -8.66 -2.52
N THR A 69 9.30 -8.32 -1.48
CA THR A 69 8.86 -7.46 -0.38
C THR A 69 9.74 -6.22 -0.26
N ASN A 70 9.14 -5.10 0.10
CA ASN A 70 9.82 -3.82 0.32
C ASN A 70 9.17 -3.06 1.47
N TRP A 71 9.93 -2.15 2.07
CA TRP A 71 9.46 -1.24 3.11
C TRP A 71 9.63 0.19 2.63
N PHE A 72 8.66 1.06 2.93
CA PHE A 72 8.71 2.46 2.55
C PHE A 72 8.34 3.32 3.75
N ALA A 73 9.06 4.41 3.98
CA ALA A 73 8.65 5.41 4.98
C ALA A 73 7.30 6.03 4.56
N LEU A 74 6.38 6.22 5.51
CA LEU A 74 5.05 6.76 5.21
C LEU A 74 5.13 8.18 4.62
N GLU A 75 6.02 8.99 5.18
CA GLU A 75 6.31 10.37 4.76
C GLU A 75 7.62 10.46 3.94
N GLY A 76 7.98 9.37 3.26
CA GLY A 76 9.21 9.28 2.46
C GLY A 76 9.04 9.76 1.02
N ASP A 77 10.15 9.73 0.28
CA ASP A 77 10.21 10.08 -1.15
C ASP A 77 9.83 8.91 -2.09
N GLY A 78 9.55 7.75 -1.53
CA GLY A 78 9.25 6.51 -2.26
C GLY A 78 10.45 5.61 -2.49
N THR A 79 11.60 5.92 -1.90
CA THR A 79 12.75 5.02 -1.86
C THR A 79 12.49 3.89 -0.87
N PRO A 80 12.77 2.61 -1.22
CA PRO A 80 12.71 1.51 -0.28
C PRO A 80 13.70 1.70 0.87
N LEU A 81 13.22 1.49 2.09
CA LEU A 81 14.06 1.41 3.28
C LEU A 81 14.95 0.16 3.20
N SER A 82 16.19 0.33 3.62
CA SER A 82 17.10 -0.79 3.83
C SER A 82 16.65 -1.68 4.99
N ARG A 83 17.23 -2.88 5.07
CA ARG A 83 16.97 -3.80 6.16
C ARG A 83 17.30 -3.17 7.52
N ASP A 84 18.44 -2.50 7.63
CA ASP A 84 18.92 -1.93 8.88
C ASP A 84 18.00 -0.80 9.38
N GLU A 85 17.52 0.04 8.46
CA GLU A 85 16.53 1.07 8.77
C GLU A 85 15.19 0.50 9.27
N VAL A 86 14.80 -0.68 8.82
CA VAL A 86 13.55 -1.35 9.24
C VAL A 86 13.72 -2.07 10.58
N THR A 87 14.84 -2.76 10.77
CA THR A 87 15.09 -3.56 11.97
C THR A 87 15.70 -2.76 13.12
N GLY A 88 16.12 -1.51 12.88
CA GLY A 88 16.87 -0.71 13.85
C GLY A 88 18.31 -1.20 14.05
N GLY A 89 18.90 -1.79 13.00
CA GLY A 89 20.28 -2.26 13.03
C GLY A 89 21.24 -1.07 12.97
N ALA A 90 22.17 -1.01 13.92
CA ALA A 90 23.37 -0.17 13.91
C ALA A 90 24.60 -1.06 13.76
#